data_AF-A0A2K1IUJ6-F1
#
_entry.id   AF-A0A2K1IUJ6-F1
#
_cell.length_a   1.000
_cell.length_b   1.000
_cell.length_c   1.000
_cell.angle_alpha   90.00
_cell.angle_beta   90.00
_cell.angle_gamma   90.00
#
_symmetry.space_group_name_H-M   'P 1'
#
loop_
_entity.id
_entity.type
_entity.pdbx_description
1 polymer ?
#
loop_
_entity_poly.entity_id
_entity_poly.type
_entity_poly.pdbx_seq_one_letter_code
_entity_poly.pdbx_strand_id
1 'polypeptide(L)'
;MARTKKTAGGRKQKHATTGVAKNKVSPAVKFTDMRANAGQKLSIAGAKMSEKMTHFRANVMLKLYRLQHPTHPVKRVAAKESILNMKAAATERRRQKVARAIDVAARKRAQARERRAVAMARHT
;
A
#
# COMPACT_ATOMS: atom_id res chain seq x y z
N MET A 1 -11.56 -9.31 -59.34
CA MET A 1 -10.55 -10.33 -58.98
C MET A 1 -9.54 -9.71 -58.02
N ALA A 2 -9.61 -10.06 -56.74
CA ALA A 2 -8.84 -9.42 -55.67
C ALA A 2 -7.42 -9.99 -55.59
N ARG A 3 -6.40 -9.14 -55.80
CA ARG A 3 -4.98 -9.46 -55.61
C ARG A 3 -4.64 -9.36 -54.12
N THR A 4 -4.45 -10.50 -53.48
CA THR A 4 -3.97 -10.62 -52.10
C THR A 4 -2.48 -10.27 -52.03
N LYS A 5 -2.15 -9.10 -51.47
CA LYS A 5 -0.77 -8.75 -51.10
C LYS A 5 -0.39 -9.51 -49.83
N LYS A 6 0.36 -10.61 -49.98
CA LYS A 6 1.09 -11.28 -48.88
C LYS A 6 2.17 -10.31 -48.36
N THR A 7 1.88 -9.58 -47.30
CA THR A 7 2.89 -8.83 -46.56
C THR A 7 3.85 -9.81 -45.88
N ALA A 8 5.11 -9.74 -46.29
CA ALA A 8 6.21 -10.52 -45.76
C ALA A 8 6.24 -10.45 -44.23
N GLY A 9 6.43 -11.62 -43.60
CA GLY A 9 6.56 -11.75 -42.16
C GLY A 9 7.71 -10.89 -41.65
N GLY A 10 7.36 -9.80 -40.97
CA GLY A 10 8.31 -8.99 -40.21
C GLY A 10 9.00 -9.87 -39.18
N ARG A 11 10.26 -10.24 -39.47
CA ARG A 11 11.21 -10.80 -38.50
C ARG A 11 11.27 -9.82 -37.33
N LYS A 12 10.57 -10.13 -36.23
CA LYS A 12 10.75 -9.42 -34.96
C LYS A 12 12.22 -9.51 -34.61
N GLN A 13 12.93 -8.39 -34.71
CA GLN A 13 14.25 -8.23 -34.12
C GLN A 13 14.11 -8.62 -32.65
N LYS A 14 14.64 -9.79 -32.28
CA LYS A 14 14.85 -10.13 -30.88
C LYS A 14 15.94 -9.17 -30.42
N HIS A 15 15.55 -8.12 -29.70
CA HIS A 15 16.50 -7.23 -29.04
C HIS A 15 17.42 -8.10 -28.18
N ALA A 16 18.65 -8.30 -28.66
CA ALA A 16 19.72 -9.01 -27.98
C ALA A 16 20.34 -8.13 -26.88
N THR A 17 19.51 -7.53 -26.03
CA THR A 17 19.91 -6.75 -24.86
C THR A 17 19.06 -7.03 -23.62
N THR A 18 17.98 -7.81 -23.73
CA THR A 18 17.26 -8.41 -22.60
C THR A 18 17.80 -9.80 -22.24
N GLY A 19 19.10 -10.02 -22.48
CA GLY A 19 19.88 -11.02 -21.78
C GLY A 19 19.97 -10.60 -20.32
N VAL A 20 18.91 -10.93 -19.59
CA VAL A 20 18.74 -10.89 -18.14
C VAL A 20 20.11 -10.83 -17.45
N ALA A 21 20.58 -9.62 -17.17
CA ALA A 21 21.46 -9.41 -16.04
C ALA A 21 20.61 -9.86 -14.85
N LYS A 22 20.70 -11.15 -14.52
CA LYS A 22 20.19 -11.72 -13.29
C LYS A 22 20.98 -10.96 -12.25
N ASN A 23 20.46 -9.79 -11.85
CA ASN A 23 21.12 -8.89 -10.94
C ASN A 23 21.51 -9.77 -9.76
N LYS A 24 22.82 -10.00 -9.60
CA LYS A 24 23.40 -10.61 -8.41
C LYS A 24 23.23 -9.58 -7.31
N VAL A 25 21.97 -9.34 -6.93
CA VAL A 25 21.61 -8.64 -5.71
C VAL A 25 22.10 -9.54 -4.60
N SER A 26 23.04 -9.05 -3.78
CA SER A 26 23.63 -9.86 -2.72
C SER A 26 22.49 -10.42 -1.84
N PRO A 27 22.64 -11.64 -1.30
CA PRO A 27 21.63 -12.22 -0.41
C PRO A 27 21.21 -11.24 0.69
N ALA A 28 22.15 -10.47 1.24
CA ALA A 28 21.90 -9.41 2.22
C ALA A 28 20.86 -8.37 1.75
N VAL A 29 20.97 -7.84 0.52
CA VAL A 29 20.01 -6.85 0.01
C VAL A 29 18.64 -7.48 -0.24
N LYS A 30 18.59 -8.74 -0.68
CA LYS A 30 17.33 -9.48 -0.83
C LYS A 30 16.64 -9.69 0.54
N PHE A 31 17.38 -10.06 1.57
CA PHE A 31 16.84 -10.19 2.93
C PHE A 31 16.34 -8.86 3.48
N THR A 32 17.05 -7.75 3.24
CA THR A 32 16.57 -6.42 3.66
C THR A 32 15.29 -6.01 2.92
N ASP A 33 15.19 -6.30 1.63
CA ASP A 33 13.97 -6.03 0.85
C ASP A 33 12.79 -6.88 1.33
N MET A 34 13.01 -8.16 1.64
CA MET A 34 12.00 -9.05 2.22
C MET A 34 11.53 -8.53 3.59
N ARG A 35 12.44 -8.15 4.48
CA ARG A 35 12.11 -7.60 5.80
C ARG A 35 11.35 -6.28 5.69
N ALA A 36 11.76 -5.39 4.78
CA ALA A 36 11.07 -4.13 4.52
C ALA A 36 9.64 -4.37 3.98
N ASN A 37 9.47 -5.33 3.07
CA ASN A 37 8.16 -5.70 2.53
C ASN A 37 7.25 -6.33 3.59
N ALA A 38 7.78 -7.23 4.42
CA ALA A 38 7.04 -7.85 5.52
C ALA A 38 6.58 -6.78 6.53
N GLY A 39 7.48 -5.89 6.95
CA GLY A 39 7.15 -4.78 7.84
C GLY A 39 6.08 -3.86 7.26
N GLN A 40 6.21 -3.50 5.98
CA GLN A 40 5.21 -2.70 5.27
C GLN A 40 3.82 -3.36 5.29
N LYS A 41 3.74 -4.66 4.95
CA LYS A 41 2.47 -5.41 4.94
C LYS A 41 1.83 -5.46 6.32
N LEU A 42 2.62 -5.72 7.37
CA LEU A 42 2.14 -5.74 8.76
C LEU A 42 1.61 -4.36 9.19
N SER A 43 2.34 -3.28 8.89
CA SER A 43 1.89 -1.92 9.22
C SER A 43 0.60 -1.54 8.49
N ILE A 44 0.46 -1.91 7.21
CA ILE A 44 -0.77 -1.70 6.44
C ILE A 44 -1.93 -2.53 7.03
N ALA A 45 -1.69 -3.78 7.38
CA ALA A 45 -2.69 -4.63 8.02
C ALA A 45 -3.16 -4.04 9.36
N GLY A 46 -2.23 -3.60 10.21
CA GLY A 46 -2.54 -2.93 11.47
C GLY A 46 -3.34 -1.63 11.27
N ALA A 47 -3.01 -0.84 10.25
CA ALA A 47 -3.79 0.36 9.91
C ALA A 47 -5.23 0.03 9.50
N LYS A 48 -5.43 -1.01 8.69
CA LYS A 48 -6.78 -1.48 8.30
C LYS A 48 -7.56 -2.06 9.48
N MET A 49 -6.89 -2.79 10.38
CA MET A 49 -7.51 -3.32 11.59
C MET A 49 -7.97 -2.19 12.52
N SER A 50 -7.13 -1.16 12.70
CA SER A 50 -7.46 0.03 13.49
C SER A 50 -8.66 0.81 12.92
N GLU A 51 -8.78 0.93 11.60
CA GLU A 51 -9.96 1.49 10.93
C GLU A 51 -11.21 0.67 11.27
N LYS A 52 -11.15 -0.66 11.08
CA LYS A 52 -12.29 -1.56 11.37
C LYS A 52 -12.73 -1.50 12.82
N MET A 53 -11.80 -1.48 13.78
CA MET A 53 -12.14 -1.35 15.20
C MET A 53 -12.82 -0.03 15.52
N THR A 54 -12.40 1.06 14.86
CA THR A 54 -13.02 2.37 15.02
C THR A 54 -14.43 2.38 14.43
N HIS A 55 -14.63 1.76 13.25
CA HIS A 55 -15.96 1.60 12.64
C HIS A 55 -16.89 0.78 13.52
N PHE A 56 -16.38 -0.30 14.12
CA PHE A 56 -17.12 -1.14 15.05
C PHE A 56 -17.55 -0.33 16.29
N ARG A 57 -16.60 0.36 16.95
CA ARG A 57 -16.90 1.22 18.10
C ARG A 57 -17.96 2.27 17.77
N ALA A 58 -17.83 2.93 16.61
CA ALA A 58 -18.81 3.93 16.19
C ALA A 58 -20.21 3.31 16.01
N ASN A 59 -20.31 2.12 15.41
CA ASN A 59 -21.60 1.42 15.28
C ASN A 59 -22.21 1.04 16.64
N VAL A 60 -21.40 0.59 17.59
CA VAL A 60 -21.86 0.30 18.97
C VAL A 60 -22.38 1.58 19.63
N MET A 61 -21.65 2.68 19.51
CA MET A 61 -22.09 3.98 20.04
C MET A 61 -23.42 4.43 19.40
N LEU A 62 -23.63 4.22 18.10
CA LEU A 62 -24.92 4.53 17.46
C LEU A 62 -26.07 3.72 18.06
N LYS A 63 -25.84 2.42 18.32
CA LYS A 63 -26.86 1.54 18.89
C LYS A 63 -27.20 1.97 20.31
N LEU A 64 -26.19 2.19 21.16
CA LEU A 64 -26.38 2.69 22.53
C LEU A 64 -27.13 4.04 22.53
N TYR A 65 -26.75 4.95 21.64
CA TYR A 65 -27.41 6.25 21.53
C TYR A 65 -28.89 6.13 21.12
N ARG A 66 -29.21 5.22 20.19
CA ARG A 66 -30.59 4.93 19.80
C ARG A 66 -31.41 4.30 20.92
N LEU A 67 -30.78 3.50 21.78
CA LEU A 67 -31.43 2.92 22.96
C LEU A 67 -31.70 3.98 24.03
N GLN A 68 -30.75 4.89 24.26
CA GLN A 68 -30.89 5.96 25.26
C GLN A 68 -31.89 7.05 24.83
N HIS A 69 -32.03 7.27 23.52
CA HIS A 69 -32.92 8.30 22.96
C HIS A 69 -33.82 7.71 21.86
N PRO A 70 -34.85 6.92 22.23
CA PRO A 70 -35.68 6.19 21.27
C PRO A 70 -36.50 7.12 20.35
N THR A 71 -36.98 8.25 20.87
CA THR A 71 -37.97 9.11 20.21
C THR A 71 -37.47 10.49 19.78
N HIS A 72 -36.24 10.90 20.12
CA HIS A 72 -35.73 12.23 19.76
C HIS A 72 -35.08 12.27 18.36
N PRO A 73 -35.72 12.86 17.33
CA PRO A 73 -35.23 12.80 15.95
C PRO A 73 -33.94 13.62 15.74
N VAL A 74 -33.88 14.86 16.25
CA VAL A 74 -32.73 15.77 16.07
C VAL A 74 -31.44 15.16 16.63
N LYS A 75 -31.50 14.63 17.84
CA LYS A 75 -30.39 13.94 18.51
C LYS A 75 -29.92 12.72 17.72
N ARG A 76 -30.85 11.96 17.12
CA ARG A 76 -30.52 10.77 16.30
C ARG A 76 -29.85 11.14 14.98
N VAL A 77 -30.19 12.28 14.38
CA VAL A 77 -29.54 12.79 13.16
C VAL A 77 -28.11 13.24 13.50
N ALA A 78 -27.95 14.07 14.54
CA ALA A 78 -26.63 14.53 14.99
C ALA A 78 -25.68 13.37 15.34
N ALA A 79 -26.20 12.31 15.99
CA ALA A 79 -25.42 11.11 16.30
C ALA A 79 -25.03 10.29 15.04
N LYS A 80 -25.86 10.29 13.99
CA LYS A 80 -25.50 9.67 12.72
C LYS A 80 -24.38 10.45 12.03
N GLU A 81 -24.49 11.78 11.98
CA GLU A 81 -23.50 12.66 11.36
C GLU A 81 -22.16 12.60 12.08
N SER A 82 -22.14 12.64 13.41
CA SER A 82 -20.90 12.50 14.19
C SER A 82 -20.20 11.17 13.93
N ILE A 83 -20.96 10.09 13.75
CA ILE A 83 -20.42 8.77 13.42
C ILE A 83 -19.90 8.69 12.00
N LEU A 84 -20.57 9.33 11.04
CA LEU A 84 -20.06 9.45 9.67
C LEU A 84 -18.72 10.18 9.67
N ASN A 85 -18.62 11.29 10.41
CA ASN A 85 -17.38 12.05 10.55
C ASN A 85 -16.27 11.22 11.23
N MET A 86 -16.60 10.47 12.28
CA MET A 86 -15.64 9.55 12.92
C MET A 86 -15.10 8.49 11.95
N LYS A 87 -15.97 7.89 11.12
CA LYS A 87 -15.56 6.89 10.12
C LYS A 87 -14.71 7.53 9.03
N ALA A 88 -15.11 8.69 8.51
CA ALA A 88 -14.34 9.43 7.52
C ALA A 88 -12.93 9.76 8.05
N ALA A 89 -12.82 10.30 9.26
CA ALA A 89 -11.55 10.58 9.92
C ALA A 89 -10.70 9.31 10.14
N ALA A 90 -11.32 8.18 10.49
CA ALA A 90 -10.62 6.90 10.63
C ALA A 90 -10.04 6.41 9.30
N THR A 91 -10.80 6.51 8.21
CA THR A 91 -10.34 6.18 6.86
C THR A 91 -9.21 7.09 6.40
N GLU A 92 -9.27 8.39 6.71
CA GLU A 92 -8.19 9.32 6.38
C GLU A 92 -6.91 8.98 7.15
N ARG A 93 -6.99 8.75 8.46
CA ARG A 93 -5.86 8.29 9.28
C ARG A 93 -5.26 7.00 8.75
N ARG A 94 -6.08 6.06 8.28
CA ARG A 94 -5.60 4.84 7.63
C ARG A 94 -4.83 5.16 6.36
N ARG A 95 -5.33 6.03 5.48
CA ARG A 95 -4.62 6.45 4.26
C ARG A 95 -3.25 7.04 4.60
N GLN A 96 -3.18 7.93 5.59
CA GLN A 96 -1.93 8.51 6.08
C GLN A 96 -0.96 7.44 6.63
N LYS A 97 -1.44 6.48 7.43
CA LYS A 97 -0.63 5.37 7.95
C LYS A 97 -0.10 4.46 6.84
N VAL A 98 -0.91 4.18 5.83
CA VAL A 98 -0.51 3.37 4.67
C VAL A 98 0.56 4.10 3.85
N ALA A 99 0.37 5.39 3.55
CA ALA A 99 1.36 6.20 2.87
C ALA A 99 2.70 6.21 3.62
N ARG A 100 2.68 6.51 4.93
CA ARG A 100 3.87 6.46 5.78
C ARG A 100 4.56 5.08 5.78
N ALA A 101 3.80 3.99 5.81
CA ALA A 101 4.37 2.64 5.76
C ALA A 101 5.09 2.36 4.43
N ILE A 102 4.51 2.83 3.32
CA ILE A 102 5.13 2.74 1.99
C ILE A 102 6.42 3.56 1.95
N ASP A 103 6.39 4.81 2.42
CA ASP A 103 7.54 5.72 2.41
C ASP A 103 8.69 5.17 3.27
N VAL A 104 8.39 4.69 4.47
CA VAL A 104 9.39 4.08 5.36
C VAL A 104 10.00 2.84 4.73
N ALA A 105 9.20 1.99 4.10
CA ALA A 105 9.72 0.82 3.40
C ALA A 105 10.60 1.21 2.21
N ALA A 106 10.19 2.19 1.40
CA ALA A 106 10.97 2.71 0.29
C ALA A 106 12.32 3.28 0.75
N ARG A 107 12.33 4.10 1.82
CA ARG A 107 13.56 4.62 2.44
C ARG A 107 14.49 3.51 2.90
N LYS A 108 13.97 2.47 3.56
CA LYS A 108 14.78 1.32 4.01
C LYS A 108 15.43 0.57 2.83
N ARG A 109 14.70 0.38 1.73
CA ARG A 109 15.24 -0.25 0.52
C ARG A 109 16.30 0.64 -0.15
N ALA A 110 16.05 1.95 -0.23
CA ALA A 110 17.00 2.92 -0.78
C ALA A 110 18.31 2.94 0.02
N GLN A 111 18.23 3.06 1.34
CA GLN A 111 19.40 3.01 2.23
C GLN A 111 20.20 1.70 2.10
N ALA A 112 19.52 0.56 1.95
CA ALA A 112 20.21 -0.72 1.74
C ALA A 112 20.99 -0.75 0.41
N ARG A 113 20.45 -0.11 -0.64
CA ARG A 113 21.13 0.02 -1.94
C ARG A 113 22.29 1.01 -1.90
N GLU A 114 22.11 2.16 -1.27
CA GLU A 114 23.14 3.18 -1.09
C GLU A 114 24.33 2.65 -0.29
N ARG A 115 24.09 1.97 0.84
CA ARG A 115 25.16 1.35 1.64
C ARG A 115 25.98 0.36 0.84
N ARG A 116 25.33 -0.42 -0.04
CA ARG A 116 26.04 -1.34 -0.95
C ARG A 116 26.86 -0.58 -1.99
N ALA A 117 26.30 0.46 -2.60
CA ALA A 117 27.02 1.28 -3.58
C ALA A 117 28.28 1.91 -2.96
N VAL A 118 28.16 2.46 -1.75
CA VAL A 118 29.30 3.01 -0.99
C VAL A 118 30.31 1.93 -0.62
N ALA A 119 29.85 0.75 -0.17
CA ALA A 119 30.75 -0.36 0.13
C ALA A 119 31.54 -0.82 -1.11
N MET A 120 30.89 -0.89 -2.29
CA MET A 120 31.56 -1.22 -3.54
C MET A 120 32.59 -0.15 -3.93
N ALA A 121 32.24 1.13 -3.83
CA ALA A 121 33.14 2.24 -4.16
C ALA A 121 34.35 2.37 -3.22
N ARG A 122 34.29 1.81 -2.00
CA ARG A 122 35.43 1.78 -1.06
C ARG A 122 36.44 0.66 -1.34
N HIS A 123 36.06 -0.32 -2.16
CA HIS A 123 36.89 -1.48 -2.50
C HIS A 123 37.34 -1.46 -3.97
N THR A 124 37.09 -0.37 -4.69
CA THR A 124 37.62 -0.05 -6.02
C THR A 124 38.68 1.03 -5.89
#